data_AF-A0A1V1PPN9-F1
#
_entry.id   AF-A0A1V1PPN9-F1
#
_cell.length_a   1.000
_cell.length_b   1.000
_cell.length_c   1.000
_cell.angle_alpha   90.00
_cell.angle_beta   90.00
_cell.angle_gamma   90.00
#
_symmetry.space_group_name_H-M   'P 1'
#
loop_
_entity.id
_entity.type
_entity.pdbx_description
1 polymer ?
#
loop_
_entity_poly.entity_id
_entity_poly.type
_entity_poly.pdbx_seq_one_letter_code
_entity_poly.pdbx_strand_id
1 'polypeptide(L)'
;MTKITTVVAIVAAAAAASGCSTLSRSLGATKAAPDEFRVVTRAPLTLPPDYALRPPNPGEARPQELEPDAEARAALFGQDVAQGASMGERTLVTRAGAETIDGNVREQVDFEGQSIVHRSEGFVNRLLSFGGSSAPSSAPLNAEQEQRRLADEESVRRATGGGQVIIQRNAPGGFKLPGT
;
A
#
# COMPACT_ATOMS: atom_id res chain seq x y z
N MET A 1 34.01 -32.31 -6.30
CA MET A 1 32.57 -32.22 -5.96
C MET A 1 32.31 -32.04 -4.46
N THR A 2 33.07 -32.70 -3.57
CA THR A 2 32.86 -32.68 -2.10
C THR A 2 33.02 -31.31 -1.41
N LYS A 3 33.78 -30.38 -2.00
CA LYS A 3 33.96 -29.01 -1.49
C LYS A 3 32.76 -28.09 -1.79
N ILE A 4 32.07 -28.35 -2.90
CA ILE A 4 30.90 -27.56 -3.31
C ILE A 4 29.69 -27.97 -2.46
N THR A 5 29.54 -29.26 -2.18
CA THR A 5 28.45 -29.78 -1.33
C THR A 5 28.57 -29.31 0.12
N THR A 6 29.80 -29.16 0.65
CA THR A 6 30.03 -28.61 2.00
C THR A 6 29.72 -27.12 2.08
N VAL A 7 30.08 -26.33 1.07
CA VAL A 7 29.74 -24.90 1.03
C VAL A 7 28.22 -24.69 0.94
N VAL A 8 27.53 -25.46 0.10
CA VAL A 8 26.06 -25.38 -0.02
C VAL A 8 25.37 -25.78 1.30
N ALA A 9 25.86 -26.81 1.99
CA ALA A 9 25.32 -27.22 3.28
C ALA A 9 25.50 -26.15 4.38
N ILE A 10 26.65 -25.48 4.41
CA ILE A 10 26.91 -24.38 5.36
C ILE A 10 26.00 -23.18 5.09
N VAL A 11 25.82 -22.82 3.82
CA VAL A 11 24.93 -21.70 3.43
C VAL A 11 23.47 -22.02 3.76
N ALA A 12 23.02 -23.25 3.52
CA ALA A 12 21.67 -23.68 3.86
C ALA A 12 21.42 -23.65 5.38
N ALA A 13 22.39 -24.10 6.19
CA ALA A 13 22.30 -24.05 7.64
C ALA A 13 22.28 -22.61 8.18
N ALA A 14 23.08 -21.71 7.61
CA ALA A 14 23.09 -20.29 7.96
C ALA A 14 21.75 -19.60 7.62
N ALA A 15 21.16 -19.93 6.47
CA ALA A 15 19.83 -19.42 6.08
C ALA A 15 18.73 -19.91 7.03
N ALA A 16 18.75 -21.19 7.41
CA ALA A 16 17.78 -21.76 8.34
C ALA A 16 17.84 -21.15 9.75
N ALA A 17 19.05 -20.82 10.24
CA ALA A 17 19.23 -20.19 11.55
C ALA A 17 18.75 -18.72 11.59
N SER A 18 18.79 -18.01 10.46
CA SER A 18 18.43 -16.59 10.39
C SER A 18 16.93 -16.29 10.56
N GLY A 19 16.05 -17.29 10.38
CA GLY A 19 14.60 -17.13 10.52
C GLY A 19 14.04 -17.30 11.94
N CYS A 20 14.84 -17.80 12.88
CA CYS A 20 14.34 -18.19 14.21
C CYS A 20 13.95 -16.97 15.10
N SER A 21 14.54 -15.79 14.85
CA SER A 21 14.22 -14.55 15.58
C SER A 21 12.92 -13.89 15.11
N THR A 22 12.56 -14.05 13.84
CA THR A 22 11.30 -13.55 13.28
C THR A 22 10.13 -14.45 13.69
N LEU A 23 10.35 -15.77 13.69
CA LEU A 23 9.34 -16.75 14.08
C LEU A 23 8.97 -16.64 15.57
N SER A 24 9.94 -16.39 16.45
CA SER A 24 9.67 -16.18 17.88
C SER A 24 8.86 -14.91 18.15
N ARG A 25 9.02 -13.86 17.32
CA ARG A 25 8.23 -12.64 17.38
C ARG A 25 6.80 -12.85 16.86
N SER A 26 6.62 -13.60 15.77
CA SER A 26 5.27 -13.90 15.22
C SER A 26 4.49 -14.89 16.08
N LEU A 27 5.17 -15.79 16.80
CA LEU A 27 4.58 -16.75 17.73
C LEU A 27 4.30 -16.13 19.12
N GLY A 28 4.52 -14.83 19.32
CA GLY A 28 4.21 -14.14 20.57
C GLY A 28 5.14 -14.48 21.74
N ALA A 29 6.28 -15.14 21.50
CA ALA A 29 7.28 -15.45 22.52
C ALA A 29 8.10 -14.21 22.96
N THR A 30 7.95 -13.08 22.25
CA THR A 30 8.53 -11.79 22.64
C THR A 30 7.47 -10.92 23.31
N LYS A 31 7.73 -10.52 24.56
CA LYS A 31 6.86 -9.65 25.36
C LYS A 31 6.77 -8.27 24.70
N ALA A 32 5.66 -7.97 24.01
CA ALA A 32 5.31 -6.62 23.60
C ALA A 32 4.69 -5.91 24.81
N ALA A 33 5.53 -5.28 25.63
CA ALA A 33 5.04 -4.44 26.71
C ALA A 33 4.40 -3.17 26.11
N PRO A 34 3.23 -2.71 26.61
CA PRO A 34 2.67 -1.42 26.24
C PRO A 34 3.68 -0.30 26.55
N ASP A 35 3.79 0.67 25.65
CA ASP A 35 4.72 1.80 25.74
C ASP A 35 4.49 2.60 27.04
N GLU A 36 5.44 2.49 27.98
CA GLU A 36 5.39 3.16 29.27
C GLU A 36 5.45 4.69 29.22
N PHE A 37 5.77 5.27 28.05
CA PHE A 37 5.79 6.72 27.84
C PHE A 37 4.56 7.24 27.10
N ARG A 38 3.63 6.37 26.69
CA ARG A 38 2.38 6.79 26.05
C ARG A 38 1.45 7.42 27.08
N VAL A 39 1.43 8.75 27.13
CA VAL A 39 0.51 9.52 27.97
C VAL A 39 -0.89 9.48 27.33
N VAL A 40 -1.81 8.73 27.94
CA VAL A 40 -3.24 8.76 27.59
C VAL A 40 -3.93 9.81 28.45
N THR A 41 -4.51 10.83 27.83
CA THR A 41 -5.32 11.83 28.52
C THR A 41 -6.64 11.20 28.94
N ARG A 42 -6.90 11.13 30.25
CA ARG A 42 -8.21 10.72 30.79
C ARG A 42 -9.09 11.95 30.97
N ALA A 43 -10.39 11.79 30.72
CA ALA A 43 -11.37 12.84 30.99
C ALA A 43 -11.33 13.26 32.48
N PRO A 44 -11.54 14.56 32.78
CA PRO A 44 -11.52 15.06 34.14
C PRO A 44 -12.64 14.45 35.00
N LEU A 45 -12.33 14.15 36.27
CA LEU A 45 -13.29 13.65 37.23
C LEU A 45 -14.21 14.81 37.69
N THR A 46 -15.42 14.90 37.16
CA THR A 46 -16.47 15.79 37.67
C THR A 46 -17.38 14.99 38.59
N LEU A 47 -17.70 15.56 39.77
CA LEU A 47 -18.70 14.97 40.65
C LEU A 47 -20.09 15.28 40.09
N PRO A 48 -20.91 14.25 39.76
CA PRO A 48 -22.31 14.48 39.40
C PRO A 48 -23.09 14.99 40.62
N PRO A 49 -24.09 15.86 40.42
CA PRO A 49 -24.95 16.36 41.49
C PRO A 49 -25.84 15.28 42.13
N ASP A 50 -25.97 14.10 41.51
CA ASP A 50 -26.78 12.97 42.00
C ASP A 50 -25.92 11.77 42.39
N TYR A 51 -25.88 11.47 43.69
CA TYR A 51 -25.23 10.29 44.30
C TYR A 51 -26.13 9.04 44.29
N ALA A 52 -27.29 9.09 43.63
CA ALA A 52 -28.30 8.03 43.63
C ALA A 52 -28.15 7.04 42.46
N LEU A 53 -26.97 6.95 41.86
CA LEU A 53 -26.71 5.96 40.82
C LEU A 53 -26.38 4.62 41.47
N ARG A 54 -27.13 3.58 41.09
CA ARG A 54 -26.80 2.20 41.41
C ARG A 54 -25.35 1.96 40.95
N PRO A 55 -24.45 1.45 41.82
CA PRO A 55 -23.09 1.15 41.40
C PRO A 55 -23.14 0.26 40.14
N PRO A 56 -22.40 0.61 39.07
CA PRO A 56 -22.33 -0.24 37.89
C PRO A 56 -21.82 -1.61 38.33
N ASN A 57 -22.36 -2.67 37.73
CA ASN A 57 -21.98 -4.02 38.12
C ASN A 57 -20.47 -4.20 37.90
N PRO A 58 -19.73 -4.80 38.85
CA PRO A 58 -18.31 -5.08 38.66
C PRO A 58 -18.10 -5.86 37.35
N GLY A 59 -17.35 -5.27 36.41
CA GLY A 59 -17.02 -5.88 35.11
C GLY A 59 -17.84 -5.39 33.91
N GLU A 60 -18.81 -4.50 34.10
CA GLU A 60 -19.54 -3.87 32.98
C GLU A 60 -18.71 -2.73 32.37
N ALA A 61 -18.76 -2.59 31.04
CA ALA A 61 -18.02 -1.55 30.34
C ALA A 61 -18.45 -0.18 30.87
N ARG A 62 -17.48 0.62 31.30
CA ARG A 62 -17.76 1.96 31.83
C ARG A 62 -18.29 2.82 30.68
N PRO A 63 -19.48 3.43 30.79
CA PRO A 63 -20.01 4.30 29.73
C PRO A 63 -19.11 5.51 29.44
N GLN A 64 -18.21 5.86 30.36
CA GLN A 64 -17.25 6.95 30.20
C GLN A 64 -15.96 6.53 29.49
N GLU A 65 -15.73 5.22 29.26
CA GLU A 65 -14.62 4.70 28.47
C GLU A 65 -15.11 4.47 27.03
N LEU A 66 -15.41 5.56 26.31
CA LEU A 66 -15.43 5.46 24.86
C LEU A 66 -14.03 5.03 24.41
N GLU A 67 -13.96 4.05 23.51
CA GLU A 67 -12.71 3.69 22.84
C GLU A 67 -12.07 4.98 22.27
N PRO A 68 -10.78 5.25 22.55
CA PRO A 68 -10.11 6.46 22.08
C PRO A 68 -10.24 6.66 20.56
N ASP A 69 -10.30 5.56 19.82
CA ASP A 69 -10.48 5.55 18.36
C ASP A 69 -11.88 6.01 17.94
N ALA A 70 -12.91 5.69 18.73
CA ALA A 70 -14.27 6.14 18.49
C ALA A 70 -14.42 7.63 18.84
N GLU A 71 -13.77 8.09 19.91
CA GLU A 71 -13.75 9.51 20.29
C GLU A 71 -12.99 10.37 19.27
N ALA A 72 -11.82 9.90 18.80
CA ALA A 72 -11.06 10.59 17.76
C ALA A 72 -11.86 10.66 16.44
N ARG A 73 -12.52 9.56 16.04
CA ARG A 73 -13.37 9.52 14.84
C ARG A 73 -14.54 10.50 14.97
N ALA A 74 -15.20 10.54 16.13
CA ALA A 74 -16.25 11.50 16.44
C ALA A 74 -15.76 12.95 16.39
N ALA A 75 -14.56 13.25 16.91
CA ALA A 75 -13.98 14.58 16.87
C ALA A 75 -13.58 15.04 15.45
N LEU A 76 -13.08 14.11 14.62
CA LEU A 76 -12.62 14.40 13.26
C LEU A 76 -13.78 14.51 12.26
N PHE A 77 -14.77 13.63 12.35
CA PHE A 77 -15.82 13.49 11.34
C PHE A 77 -17.22 13.89 11.85
N GLY A 78 -17.37 14.15 13.15
CA GLY A 78 -18.66 14.35 13.80
C GLY A 78 -19.37 13.02 14.10
N GLN A 79 -20.16 12.99 15.18
CA GLN A 79 -21.17 11.94 15.36
C GLN A 79 -22.43 12.38 14.60
N ASP A 80 -22.73 11.71 13.49
CA ASP A 80 -23.99 11.80 12.76
C ASP A 80 -24.38 13.19 12.22
N VAL A 81 -23.78 13.53 11.07
CA VAL A 81 -24.18 14.69 10.23
C VAL A 81 -25.67 14.65 9.84
N ALA A 82 -26.31 13.48 9.92
CA ALA A 82 -27.71 13.27 9.56
C ALA A 82 -28.71 13.69 10.65
N GLN A 83 -28.32 13.70 11.93
CA GLN A 83 -29.23 14.03 13.05
C GLN A 83 -29.72 15.49 13.00
N GLY A 84 -28.90 16.39 12.43
CA GLY A 84 -29.23 17.81 12.28
C GLY A 84 -29.85 18.20 10.94
N ALA A 85 -30.14 17.25 10.04
CA ALA A 85 -30.55 17.56 8.67
C ALA A 85 -31.99 18.09 8.60
N SER A 86 -32.15 19.23 7.92
CA SER A 86 -33.46 19.81 7.62
C SER A 86 -34.30 18.90 6.71
N MET A 87 -35.61 19.15 6.65
CA MET A 87 -36.50 18.41 5.74
C MET A 87 -36.07 18.54 4.26
N GLY A 88 -35.50 19.69 3.88
CA GLY A 88 -35.02 19.94 2.53
C GLY A 88 -33.79 19.09 2.20
N GLU A 89 -32.82 19.02 3.10
CA GLU A 89 -31.62 18.18 2.94
C GLU A 89 -31.97 16.70 2.87
N ARG A 90 -32.88 16.23 3.73
CA ARG A 90 -33.38 14.85 3.67
C ARG A 90 -34.03 14.54 2.32
N THR A 91 -34.88 15.44 1.83
CA THR A 91 -35.52 15.28 0.51
C THR A 91 -34.51 15.26 -0.63
N LEU A 92 -33.46 16.10 -0.55
CA LEU A 92 -32.38 16.13 -1.53
C LEU A 92 -31.59 14.81 -1.54
N VAL A 93 -31.21 14.30 -0.36
CA VAL A 93 -30.49 13.02 -0.20
C VAL A 93 -31.33 11.85 -0.72
N THR A 94 -32.62 11.79 -0.40
CA THR A 94 -33.53 10.76 -0.94
C THR A 94 -33.62 10.85 -2.46
N ARG A 95 -33.74 12.05 -3.04
CA ARG A 95 -33.74 12.22 -4.51
C ARG A 95 -32.40 11.89 -5.16
N ALA A 96 -31.30 12.09 -4.45
CA ALA A 96 -29.96 11.69 -4.87
C ALA A 96 -29.72 10.17 -4.74
N GLY A 97 -30.67 9.41 -4.17
CA GLY A 97 -30.55 7.97 -3.95
C GLY A 97 -29.55 7.60 -2.84
N ALA A 98 -29.16 8.56 -2.00
CA ALA A 98 -28.16 8.39 -0.95
C ALA A 98 -28.79 8.08 0.43
N GLU A 99 -30.00 7.52 0.46
CA GLU A 99 -30.75 7.19 1.68
C GLU A 99 -30.14 6.03 2.47
N THR A 100 -29.51 5.08 1.77
CA THR A 100 -29.02 3.81 2.34
C THR A 100 -27.53 3.61 2.06
N ILE A 101 -26.71 4.53 2.58
CA ILE A 101 -25.26 4.35 2.56
C ILE A 101 -24.86 3.40 3.71
N ASP A 102 -24.11 2.35 3.38
CA ASP A 102 -23.47 1.52 4.39
C ASP A 102 -22.40 2.34 5.14
N GLY A 103 -22.57 2.49 6.45
CA GLY A 103 -21.62 3.22 7.30
C GLY A 103 -20.22 2.59 7.33
N ASN A 104 -20.10 1.31 6.98
CA ASN A 104 -18.85 0.56 6.93
C ASN A 104 -18.25 0.46 5.52
N VAL A 105 -18.75 1.23 4.56
CA VAL A 105 -18.28 1.16 3.17
C VAL A 105 -16.77 1.41 3.05
N ARG A 106 -16.18 2.23 3.93
CA ARG A 106 -14.75 2.51 3.93
C ARG A 106 -13.96 1.30 4.38
N GLU A 107 -14.38 0.69 5.49
CA GLU A 107 -13.81 -0.54 6.01
C GLU A 107 -13.92 -1.69 4.99
N GLN A 108 -15.05 -1.77 4.28
CA GLN A 108 -15.24 -2.74 3.21
C GLN A 108 -14.30 -2.50 2.02
N VAL A 109 -14.21 -1.26 1.52
CA VAL A 109 -13.30 -0.90 0.42
C VAL A 109 -11.85 -1.12 0.82
N ASP A 110 -11.48 -0.79 2.05
CA ASP A 110 -10.13 -1.03 2.57
C ASP A 110 -9.84 -2.53 2.64
N PHE A 111 -10.78 -3.33 3.14
CA PHE A 111 -10.65 -4.80 3.18
C PHE A 111 -10.51 -5.40 1.78
N GLU A 112 -11.33 -4.97 0.82
CA GLU A 112 -11.24 -5.41 -0.57
C GLU A 112 -9.91 -4.96 -1.22
N GLY A 113 -9.47 -3.73 -0.92
CA GLY A 113 -8.25 -3.10 -1.43
C GLY A 113 -6.96 -3.66 -0.84
N GLN A 114 -6.99 -4.33 0.32
CA GLN A 114 -5.81 -4.94 0.93
C GLN A 114 -5.12 -5.99 0.04
N SER A 115 -5.85 -6.59 -0.91
CA SER A 115 -5.27 -7.52 -1.89
C SER A 115 -4.41 -6.83 -2.95
N ILE A 116 -4.55 -5.52 -3.14
CA ILE A 116 -3.81 -4.71 -4.12
C ILE A 116 -2.50 -4.23 -3.48
N VAL A 117 -1.64 -5.19 -3.12
CA VAL A 117 -0.26 -4.88 -2.71
C VAL A 117 0.53 -4.53 -3.97
N HIS A 118 0.81 -3.23 -4.14
CA HIS A 118 1.68 -2.74 -5.21
C HIS A 118 3.10 -3.24 -4.95
N ARG A 119 3.46 -4.36 -5.57
CA ARG A 119 4.82 -4.89 -5.49
C ARG A 119 5.75 -3.99 -6.30
N SER A 120 6.95 -3.77 -5.80
CA SER A 120 7.98 -3.05 -6.56
C SER A 120 8.39 -3.88 -7.76
N GLU A 121 7.73 -3.61 -8.89
CA GLU A 121 7.97 -4.23 -10.20
C GLU A 121 9.46 -4.27 -10.55
N GLY A 122 10.24 -3.26 -10.13
CA GLY A 122 11.64 -3.10 -10.53
C GLY A 122 12.60 -4.24 -10.18
N PHE A 123 12.56 -4.78 -8.96
CA PHE A 123 13.51 -5.85 -8.55
C PHE A 123 13.05 -7.22 -9.02
N VAL A 124 11.75 -7.52 -8.86
CA VAL A 124 11.19 -8.82 -9.22
C VAL A 124 11.18 -9.01 -10.73
N ASN A 125 10.83 -7.97 -11.50
CA ASN A 125 10.89 -8.03 -12.96
C ASN A 125 12.34 -8.20 -13.44
N ARG A 126 13.34 -7.58 -12.78
CA ARG A 126 14.76 -7.80 -13.09
C ARG A 126 15.23 -9.22 -12.80
N LEU A 127 14.68 -9.87 -11.77
CA LEU A 127 14.97 -11.26 -11.44
C LEU A 127 14.30 -12.23 -12.43
N LEU A 128 13.04 -11.98 -12.79
CA LEU A 128 12.28 -12.80 -13.75
C LEU A 128 12.80 -12.66 -15.19
N SER A 129 13.32 -11.48 -15.56
CA SER A 129 13.92 -11.21 -16.87
C SER A 129 15.39 -11.59 -16.98
N PHE A 130 15.99 -12.12 -15.91
CA PHE A 130 17.38 -12.60 -15.93
C PHE A 130 17.51 -13.82 -16.86
N GLY A 131 17.96 -13.59 -18.09
CA GLY A 131 18.12 -14.62 -19.12
C GLY A 131 17.41 -14.32 -20.46
N GLY A 132 16.72 -13.18 -20.59
CA GLY A 132 16.20 -12.72 -21.88
C GLY A 132 14.77 -13.14 -22.19
N SER A 133 13.84 -13.01 -21.25
CA SER A 133 12.41 -13.09 -21.57
C SER A 133 11.94 -11.77 -22.19
N SER A 134 11.92 -11.68 -23.51
CA SER A 134 11.28 -10.59 -24.27
C SER A 134 9.76 -10.75 -24.34
N ALA A 135 9.13 -11.15 -23.23
CA ALA A 135 7.67 -11.11 -23.15
C ALA A 135 7.27 -9.62 -23.04
N PRO A 136 6.37 -9.11 -23.88
CA PRO A 136 5.92 -7.73 -23.78
C PRO A 136 5.40 -7.50 -22.37
N SER A 137 5.95 -6.48 -21.70
CA SER A 137 5.46 -5.98 -20.42
C SER A 137 3.93 -5.96 -20.47
N SER A 138 3.29 -6.56 -19.46
CA SER A 138 1.84 -6.43 -19.27
C SER A 138 1.46 -4.97 -19.47
N ALA A 139 0.41 -4.75 -20.26
CA ALA A 139 -0.06 -3.44 -20.70
C ALA A 139 -0.06 -2.40 -19.55
N PRO A 140 0.27 -1.12 -19.80
CA PRO A 140 0.35 -0.16 -18.72
C PRO A 140 -1.03 -0.02 -18.05
N LEU A 141 -1.07 -0.23 -16.74
CA LEU A 141 -2.25 0.06 -15.93
C LEU A 141 -2.52 1.57 -15.83
N ASN A 142 -1.53 2.41 -16.15
CA ASN A 142 -1.64 3.86 -16.11
C ASN A 142 -1.81 4.44 -17.54
N ALA A 143 -2.90 5.19 -17.73
CA ALA A 143 -3.25 5.86 -18.98
C ALA A 143 -2.17 6.84 -19.47
N GLU A 144 -1.51 7.57 -18.57
CA GLU A 144 -0.50 8.58 -18.90
C GLU A 144 0.78 7.94 -19.44
N GLN A 145 1.15 6.77 -18.91
CA GLN A 145 2.31 6.01 -19.40
C GLN A 145 2.04 5.38 -20.76
N GLU A 146 0.83 4.85 -20.98
CA GLU A 146 0.43 4.32 -22.29
C GLU A 146 0.38 5.42 -23.36
N GLN A 147 -0.12 6.61 -23.01
CA GLN A 147 -0.10 7.76 -23.91
C GLN A 147 1.33 8.15 -24.32
N ARG A 148 2.29 8.13 -23.39
CA ARG A 148 3.69 8.43 -23.69
C ARG A 148 4.31 7.39 -24.64
N ARG A 149 4.06 6.09 -24.39
CA ARG A 149 4.52 5.01 -25.26
C ARG A 149 4.00 5.19 -26.69
N LEU A 150 2.71 5.48 -26.85
CA LEU A 150 2.09 5.71 -28.15
C LEU A 150 2.67 6.94 -28.86
N ALA A 151 2.89 8.03 -28.11
CA ALA A 151 3.50 9.25 -28.66
C ALA A 151 4.94 9.00 -29.16
N ASP A 152 5.73 8.23 -28.42
CA ASP A 152 7.08 7.86 -28.82
C ASP A 152 7.06 6.98 -30.09
N GLU A 153 6.18 5.98 -30.15
CA GLU A 153 6.00 5.14 -31.35
C GLU A 153 5.56 5.94 -32.58
N GLU A 154 4.65 6.91 -32.41
CA GLU A 154 4.27 7.83 -33.48
C GLU A 154 5.41 8.76 -33.90
N SER A 155 6.21 9.24 -32.95
CA SER A 155 7.37 10.08 -33.25
C SER A 155 8.40 9.33 -34.08
N VAL A 156 8.69 8.08 -33.72
CA VAL A 156 9.58 7.19 -34.48
C VAL A 156 8.99 6.90 -35.85
N ARG A 157 7.69 6.56 -35.95
CA ARG A 157 7.02 6.30 -37.23
C ARG A 157 7.05 7.51 -38.16
N ARG A 158 6.86 8.72 -37.62
CA ARG A 158 6.98 9.98 -38.37
C ARG A 158 8.40 10.22 -38.86
N ALA A 159 9.41 9.89 -38.04
CA ALA A 159 10.82 10.06 -38.40
C ALA A 159 11.32 9.02 -39.41
N THR A 160 10.85 7.78 -39.33
CA THR A 160 11.32 6.67 -40.18
C THR A 160 10.43 6.38 -41.38
N GLY A 161 9.28 7.03 -41.48
CA GLY A 161 8.27 6.77 -42.52
C GLY A 161 7.71 5.35 -42.49
N GLY A 162 7.89 4.61 -41.39
CA GLY A 162 7.51 3.20 -41.26
C GLY A 162 8.46 2.21 -41.95
N GLY A 163 9.58 2.67 -42.51
CA GLY A 163 10.60 1.81 -43.12
C GLY A 163 11.63 1.29 -42.11
N GLN A 164 12.32 0.19 -42.46
CA GLN A 164 13.41 -0.35 -41.65
C GLN A 164 14.63 0.59 -41.71
N VAL A 165 15.04 1.15 -40.56
CA VAL A 165 16.23 2.02 -40.47
C VAL A 165 17.48 1.15 -40.39
N ILE A 166 18.31 1.19 -41.44
CA ILE A 166 19.61 0.53 -41.46
C ILE A 166 20.69 1.56 -41.10
N ILE A 167 21.19 1.51 -39.87
CA ILE A 167 22.29 2.37 -39.44
C ILE A 167 23.62 1.75 -39.89
N GLN A 168 24.13 2.18 -41.05
CA GLN A 168 25.48 1.82 -41.49
C GLN A 168 26.50 2.77 -40.87
N ARG A 169 27.39 2.22 -40.05
CA ARG A 169 28.55 2.95 -39.55
C ARG A 169 29.62 2.89 -40.64
N ASN A 170 29.83 3.99 -41.36
CA ASN A 170 30.95 4.06 -42.32
C ASN A 170 32.25 3.82 -41.54
N ALA A 171 32.95 2.74 -41.87
CA ALA A 171 34.29 2.49 -41.34
C ALA A 171 35.18 3.67 -41.77
N PRO A 172 36.02 4.24 -40.89
CA PRO A 172 36.89 5.35 -41.25
C PRO A 172 37.81 4.88 -42.38
N GLY A 173 37.62 5.46 -43.57
CA GLY A 173 38.46 5.22 -44.73
C GLY A 173 39.90 5.49 -44.35
N GLY A 174 40.77 4.50 -44.55
CA GLY A 174 42.19 4.60 -44.24
C GLY A 174 42.80 5.89 -44.78
N PHE A 175 43.56 6.56 -43.93
CA PHE A 175 44.30 7.78 -44.22
C PHE A 175 45.09 7.63 -45.53
N LYS A 176 44.64 8.27 -46.62
CA LYS A 176 45.39 8.29 -47.87
C LYS A 176 46.49 9.34 -47.76
N LEU A 177 47.72 8.89 -47.57
CA LEU A 177 48.92 9.72 -47.71
C LEU A 177 49.08 10.16 -49.18
N PRO A 178 49.14 11.46 -49.48
CA PRO A 178 49.51 11.93 -50.81
C PRO A 178 51.04 11.94 -50.96
N GLY A 179 51.55 11.22 -51.96
CA GLY A 179 52.90 11.40 -52.50
C GLY A 179 54.02 10.61 -51.81
N THR A 180 55.00 10.23 -52.62
CA THR A 180 56.36 9.84 -52.22
C THR A 180 57.04 10.87 -51.34
#